data_AF-A0A2G2Z428-F1
#
_entry.id   AF-A0A2G2Z428-F1
#
_cell.length_a   1.000
_cell.length_b   1.000
_cell.length_c   1.000
_cell.angle_alpha   90.00
_cell.angle_beta   90.00
_cell.angle_gamma   90.00
#
_symmetry.space_group_name_H-M   'P 1'
#
loop_
_entity.id
_entity.type
_entity.pdbx_description
1 polymer ?
#
loop_
_entity_poly.entity_id
_entity_poly.type
_entity_poly.pdbx_seq_one_letter_code
_entity_poly.pdbx_strand_id
1 'polypeptide(L)' 'MFWKKKRKANEEEEDYLDHVPEMPTRFSYDELKVETENFTKNLGEEGFGSIFEGCLEDGTKIAVKCLDEIG' A
#
# COMPACT_ATOMS: atom_id res chain seq x y z
N MET A 1 3.52 28.49 19.63
CA MET A 1 4.71 27.76 19.12
C MET A 1 4.23 26.64 18.22
N PHE A 2 4.38 26.83 16.91
CA PHE A 2 3.93 25.89 15.90
C PHE A 2 4.94 24.75 15.80
N TRP A 3 4.55 23.54 16.22
CA TRP A 3 5.36 22.36 16.00
C TRP A 3 5.23 21.95 14.53
N LYS A 4 6.20 22.37 13.71
CA LYS A 4 6.30 21.96 12.31
C LYS A 4 6.57 20.46 12.25
N LYS A 5 5.58 19.75 11.73
CA LYS A 5 5.55 18.33 11.35
C LYS A 5 6.82 17.95 10.57
N LYS A 6 7.60 17.04 11.15
CA LYS A 6 8.81 16.42 10.59
C LYS A 6 8.37 15.47 9.46
N ARG A 7 8.31 15.97 8.22
CA ARG A 7 7.96 15.17 7.02
C ARG A 7 9.15 14.88 6.09
N LYS A 8 10.27 15.59 6.24
CA LYS A 8 11.36 15.57 5.25
C LYS A 8 12.33 14.39 5.32
N ALA A 9 12.43 13.68 6.44
CA ALA A 9 13.45 12.63 6.57
C ALA A 9 13.06 11.29 5.91
N ASN A 10 11.76 11.07 5.64
CA ASN A 10 11.27 9.81 5.09
C ASN A 10 11.33 9.78 3.55
N GLU A 11 11.14 10.94 2.90
CA GLU A 11 11.14 11.05 1.42
C GLU A 11 12.52 10.73 0.80
N GLU A 12 13.62 11.11 1.46
CA GLU A 12 14.99 10.87 0.96
C GLU A 12 15.42 9.39 1.08
N GLU A 13 14.93 8.67 2.09
CA GLU A 13 15.18 7.23 2.25
C GLU A 13 14.32 6.40 1.28
N GLU A 14 13.08 6.83 1.00
CA GLU A 14 12.22 6.19 0.00
C GLU A 14 12.82 6.28 -1.42
N ASP A 15 13.36 7.44 -1.79
CA ASP A 15 14.05 7.66 -3.08
C ASP A 15 15.26 6.72 -3.26
N TYR A 16 16.07 6.53 -2.21
CA TYR A 16 17.20 5.59 -2.25
C TYR A 16 16.76 4.15 -2.53
N LEU A 17 15.63 3.76 -1.96
CA LEU A 17 15.12 2.39 -2.03
C LEU A 17 14.58 2.05 -3.43
N ASP A 18 14.09 3.04 -4.18
CA ASP A 18 13.67 2.87 -5.58
C ASP A 18 14.85 2.62 -6.53
N HIS A 19 16.07 2.97 -6.11
CA HIS A 19 17.30 2.74 -6.87
C HIS A 19 17.99 1.41 -6.58
N VAL A 20 17.50 0.62 -5.62
CA VAL A 20 18.08 -0.69 -5.32
C VAL A 20 17.53 -1.72 -6.31
N PRO A 21 18.38 -2.37 -7.12
CA PRO A 21 17.93 -3.43 -8.01
C PRO A 21 17.30 -4.58 -7.20
N GLU A 22 16.28 -5.23 -7.77
CA GLU A 22 15.58 -6.38 -7.18
C GLU A 22 14.71 -6.06 -5.94
N MET A 23 14.48 -4.79 -5.61
CA MET A 23 13.49 -4.39 -4.60
C MET A 23 12.06 -4.70 -5.09
N PRO A 24 11.17 -5.23 -4.23
CA PRO A 24 9.76 -5.35 -4.56
C PRO A 24 9.13 -4.00 -4.89
N THR A 25 8.20 -3.99 -5.86
CA THR A 25 7.41 -2.81 -6.20
C THR A 25 6.66 -2.31 -4.98
N ARG A 26 6.68 -0.99 -4.78
CA ARG A 26 5.99 -0.31 -3.69
C ARG A 26 4.73 0.34 -4.23
N PHE A 27 3.66 0.20 -3.49
CA PHE A 27 2.38 0.83 -3.79
C PHE A 27 2.02 1.74 -2.62
N SER A 28 1.58 2.95 -2.94
CA SER A 28 1.01 3.82 -1.90
C SER A 28 -0.36 3.28 -1.46
N TYR A 29 -0.78 3.62 -0.24
CA TYR A 29 -2.13 3.25 0.21
C TYR A 29 -3.21 3.82 -0.71
N ASP A 30 -3.05 5.07 -1.16
CA ASP A 30 -4.03 5.72 -2.04
C ASP A 30 -4.12 5.04 -3.41
N GLU A 31 -2.98 4.57 -3.95
CA GLU A 31 -2.94 3.77 -5.18
C GLU A 31 -3.69 2.45 -4.98
N LEU A 32 -3.34 1.67 -3.95
CA LEU A 32 -4.06 0.42 -3.65
C LEU A 32 -5.56 0.65 -3.41
N LYS A 33 -5.93 1.78 -2.81
CA LYS A 33 -7.33 2.16 -2.61
C LYS A 33 -8.05 2.42 -3.92
N VAL A 34 -7.38 3.03 -4.91
CA VAL A 34 -7.95 3.22 -6.26
C VAL A 34 -8.07 1.87 -6.97
N GLU A 35 -6.99 1.08 -7.01
CA GLU A 35 -6.95 -0.21 -7.72
C GLU A 35 -7.92 -1.26 -7.16
N THR A 36 -8.30 -1.14 -5.88
CA THR A 36 -9.28 -2.03 -5.20
C THR A 36 -10.68 -1.42 -5.09
N GLU A 37 -10.93 -0.29 -5.76
CA GLU A 37 -12.21 0.43 -5.71
C GLU A 37 -12.67 0.73 -4.28
N ASN A 38 -11.76 1.25 -3.45
CA ASN A 38 -11.92 1.47 -2.00
C ASN A 38 -12.13 0.18 -1.19
N PHE A 39 -11.41 -0.90 -1.53
CA PHE A 39 -11.48 -2.19 -0.84
C PHE A 39 -12.92 -2.75 -0.80
N THR A 40 -13.66 -2.67 -1.91
CA THR A 40 -15.08 -3.04 -1.95
C THR A 40 -15.30 -4.54 -2.16
N LYS A 41 -14.44 -5.20 -2.94
CA LYS A 41 -14.59 -6.63 -3.28
C LYS A 41 -13.73 -7.51 -2.39
N ASN A 42 -14.28 -7.93 -1.25
CA ASN A 42 -13.62 -8.87 -0.34
C ASN A 42 -13.62 -10.30 -0.94
N LEU A 43 -12.44 -10.91 -1.03
CA LEU A 43 -12.20 -12.27 -1.52
C LEU A 43 -12.17 -13.31 -0.39
N GLY A 44 -11.95 -12.87 0.85
CA GLY A 44 -11.93 -13.70 2.04
C GLY A 44 -11.21 -13.01 3.20
N GLU A 45 -11.47 -13.51 4.40
CA GLU A 45 -10.78 -13.11 5.63
C GLU A 45 -9.94 -14.28 6.13
N GLU A 46 -8.67 -14.04 6.44
CA GLU A 46 -7.79 -15.07 6.99
C GLU A 46 -6.81 -14.52 8.01
N GLY A 47 -6.96 -14.98 9.25
CA GLY A 47 -6.04 -14.77 10.36
C GLY A 47 -5.85 -13.29 10.71
N PHE A 48 -4.90 -12.65 10.02
CA PHE A 48 -4.42 -11.29 10.27
C PHE A 48 -5.08 -10.21 9.41
N GLY A 49 -6.14 -10.54 8.66
CA GLY A 49 -6.92 -9.52 7.99
C GLY A 49 -7.73 -9.97 6.78
N SER A 50 -8.20 -8.97 6.05
CA SER A 50 -9.08 -9.11 4.88
C SER A 50 -8.30 -9.07 3.57
N ILE A 51 -8.72 -9.87 2.59
CA ILE A 51 -8.15 -9.90 1.25
C ILE A 51 -9.15 -9.27 0.28
N PHE A 52 -8.71 -8.30 -0.51
CA PHE A 52 -9.54 -7.60 -1.49
C PHE A 52 -9.02 -7.79 -2.91
N GLU A 53 -9.94 -7.89 -3.88
CA GLU A 53 -9.59 -7.88 -5.29
C GLU A 53 -9.28 -6.45 -5.74
N GLY A 54 -8.28 -6.31 -6.61
CA GLY A 54 -8.03 -5.09 -7.37
C GLY A 54 -7.54 -5.38 -8.78
N CYS A 55 -7.37 -4.34 -9.56
CA CYS A 55 -6.84 -4.41 -10.92
C CYS A 55 -5.93 -3.21 -11.15
N LEU A 56 -4.67 -3.47 -11.50
CA LEU A 56 -3.69 -2.44 -11.87
C LEU A 56 -4.10 -1.72 -13.18
N GLU A 57 -3.53 -0.54 -13.42
CA GLU A 57 -3.73 0.23 -14.66
C GLU A 57 -3.42 -0.55 -15.95
N ASP A 58 -2.51 -1.52 -15.90
CA ASP A 58 -2.16 -2.39 -17.02
C ASP A 58 -3.14 -3.56 -17.25
N GLY A 59 -4.18 -3.66 -16.42
CA GLY A 59 -5.18 -4.73 -16.44
C GLY A 59 -4.81 -5.96 -15.62
N THR A 60 -3.66 -5.96 -14.93
CA THR A 60 -3.23 -7.06 -14.07
C THR A 60 -4.11 -7.15 -12.84
N LYS A 61 -4.74 -8.32 -12.63
CA LYS A 61 -5.53 -8.57 -11.42
C LYS A 61 -4.62 -8.82 -10.22
N ILE A 62 -4.96 -8.19 -9.10
CA ILE A 62 -4.21 -8.29 -7.83
C ILE A 62 -5.12 -8.69 -6.67
N ALA A 63 -4.52 -9.23 -5.62
CA ALA A 63 -5.16 -9.45 -4.33
C ALA A 63 -4.40 -8.65 -3.26
N VAL A 64 -5.07 -7.73 -2.59
CA VAL A 64 -4.49 -6.87 -1.56
C VAL A 64 -4.91 -7.39 -0.19
N LYS A 65 -3.94 -7.82 0.64
CA LYS A 65 -4.19 -8.22 2.03
C LYS A 65 -4.06 -7.00 2.94
N CYS A 66 -5.18 -6.54 3.48
CA CYS A 66 -5.21 -5.50 4.50
C CYS A 66 -5.05 -6.16 5.86
N LEU A 67 -3.98 -5.81 6.58
CA LEU A 67 -3.74 -6.31 7.92
C LEU A 67 -4.54 -5.47 8.92
N ASP A 68 -5.28 -6.13 9.82
CA ASP A 68 -5.92 -5.43 10.94
C ASP A 68 -4.83 -4.97 11.92
N GLU A 69 -4.97 -3.77 12.49
CA GLU A 69 -4.04 -3.28 13.51
C GLU A 69 -4.03 -4.28 14.68
N ILE A 70 -2.90 -4.98 14.86
CA ILE A 70 -2.64 -5.72 16.09
C ILE A 70 -2.35 -4.66 17.16
N GLY A 71 -3.35 -4.34 17.95
CA GLY A 71 -3.20 -3.52 19.16
C GLY A 71 -2.33 -4.20 20.22
#